data_AF-A0A968RZE5-F1
#
_entry.id   AF-A0A968RZE5-F1
#
_cell.length_a   1.000
_cell.length_b   1.000
_cell.length_c   1.000
_cell.angle_alpha   90.00
_cell.angle_beta   90.00
_cell.angle_gamma   90.00
#
_symmetry.space_group_name_H-M   'P 1'
#
loop_
_entity.id
_entity.type
_entity.pdbx_description
1 polymer ?
#
loop_
_entity_poly.entity_id
_entity_poly.type
_entity_poly.pdbx_seq_one_letter_code
_entity_poly.pdbx_strand_id
1 'polypeptide(L)'
;MKPIITWLLGENPARLASLTPARLAIACRLMHYRWRILQERYLGCEQNQNYQRLLARLGSVVLQRPSLGAWAAQSCERRWEMLNLLSQFLQSRLHSDLYLRRQLMWIAPHTPQLQLRYSLLLATCEEYFLRSVRNLPLLTYHFIHFLSCRPRSNDLLNLLTEDIGFDLADCQILVEQQQQINWEEHQVLRLALQQQVERQVTDSLGSLAGRWLQLHLQGCSQTAIAATLNLPANRVERLREQTLERARMLLPTRRQP
;
A
#
# COMPACT_ATOMS: atom_id res chain seq x y z
N MET A 1 -14.71 8.73 -21.52
CA MET A 1 -13.24 8.61 -21.36
C MET A 1 -12.60 9.82 -20.68
N LYS A 2 -12.94 11.08 -21.04
CA LYS A 2 -12.39 12.30 -20.40
C LYS A 2 -12.34 12.28 -18.85
N PRO A 3 -13.38 11.81 -18.12
CA PRO A 3 -13.36 11.74 -16.65
C PRO A 3 -12.28 10.81 -16.07
N ILE A 4 -12.01 9.70 -16.76
CA ILE A 4 -11.02 8.70 -16.36
C ILE A 4 -9.61 9.27 -16.54
N ILE A 5 -9.38 9.95 -17.66
CA ILE A 5 -8.09 10.59 -17.94
C ILE A 5 -7.81 11.68 -16.91
N THR A 6 -8.78 12.53 -16.59
CA THR A 6 -8.63 13.56 -15.55
C THR A 6 -8.42 12.98 -14.15
N TRP A 7 -9.01 11.82 -13.85
CA TRP A 7 -8.74 11.11 -12.60
C TRP A 7 -7.31 10.53 -12.56
N LEU A 8 -6.85 9.89 -13.64
CA LEU A 8 -5.50 9.33 -13.71
C LEU A 8 -4.41 10.41 -13.61
N LEU A 9 -4.64 11.57 -14.23
CA LEU A 9 -3.72 12.72 -14.18
C LEU A 9 -3.70 13.41 -12.80
N GLY A 10 -4.73 13.19 -11.98
CA GLY A 10 -4.87 13.82 -10.67
C GLY A 10 -5.12 15.33 -10.74
N GLU A 11 -5.04 15.98 -9.58
CA GLU A 11 -5.42 17.38 -9.39
C GLU A 11 -4.50 18.41 -10.07
N ASN A 12 -3.23 18.05 -10.29
CA ASN A 12 -2.24 18.94 -10.89
C ASN A 12 -1.53 18.28 -12.07
N PRO A 13 -2.16 18.25 -13.26
CA PRO A 13 -1.56 17.65 -14.46
C PRO A 13 -0.32 18.43 -14.93
N ALA A 14 -0.24 19.74 -14.69
CA ALA A 14 0.90 20.57 -15.07
C ALA A 14 2.20 20.15 -14.39
N ARG A 15 2.10 19.51 -13.22
CA ARG A 15 3.23 18.94 -12.50
C ARG A 15 3.95 17.84 -13.28
N LEU A 16 3.27 17.10 -14.14
CA LEU A 16 3.88 16.03 -14.93
C LEU A 16 4.92 16.58 -15.92
N ALA A 17 4.72 17.82 -16.40
CA ALA A 17 5.63 18.49 -17.32
C ALA A 17 6.96 18.92 -16.67
N SER A 18 6.99 19.09 -15.33
CA SER A 18 8.20 19.46 -14.59
C SER A 18 8.94 18.27 -13.99
N LEU A 19 8.46 17.04 -14.18
CA LEU A 19 9.12 15.83 -13.68
C LEU A 19 10.30 15.43 -14.55
N THR A 20 11.37 14.95 -13.91
CA THR A 20 12.46 14.28 -14.63
C THR A 20 11.96 12.99 -15.30
N PRO A 21 12.60 12.53 -16.39
CA PRO A 21 12.15 11.33 -17.12
C PRO A 21 11.98 10.08 -16.24
N ALA A 22 12.86 9.90 -15.24
CA ALA A 22 12.76 8.81 -14.28
C ALA A 22 11.51 8.91 -13.37
N ARG A 23 11.19 10.12 -12.90
CA ARG A 23 10.00 10.39 -12.08
C ARG A 23 8.72 10.29 -12.90
N LEU A 24 8.76 10.68 -14.17
CA LEU A 24 7.65 10.52 -15.10
C LEU A 24 7.35 9.02 -15.34
N ALA A 25 8.37 8.19 -15.56
CA ALA A 25 8.19 6.74 -15.70
C ALA A 25 7.56 6.10 -14.45
N ILE A 26 7.91 6.60 -13.26
CA ILE A 26 7.28 6.21 -12.00
C ILE A 26 5.80 6.62 -11.97
N ALA A 27 5.49 7.88 -12.29
CA ALA A 27 4.13 8.37 -12.32
C ALA A 27 3.25 7.57 -13.30
N CYS A 28 3.78 7.25 -14.49
CA CYS A 28 3.09 6.40 -15.46
C CYS A 28 2.81 4.98 -14.93
N ARG A 29 3.74 4.37 -14.19
CA ARG A 29 3.49 3.06 -13.56
C ARG A 29 2.38 3.11 -12.52
N LEU A 30 2.32 4.17 -11.70
CA LEU A 30 1.25 4.37 -10.74
C LEU A 30 -0.11 4.58 -11.44
N MET A 31 -0.14 5.36 -12.53
CA MET A 31 -1.34 5.54 -13.35
C MET A 31 -1.80 4.22 -13.97
N HIS A 32 -0.86 3.42 -14.49
CA HIS A 32 -1.17 2.10 -15.05
C HIS A 32 -1.74 1.15 -14.00
N TYR A 33 -1.18 1.16 -12.78
CA TYR A 33 -1.71 0.38 -11.66
C TYR A 33 -3.13 0.78 -11.29
N ARG A 34 -3.40 2.09 -11.14
CA ARG A 34 -4.75 2.62 -10.90
C ARG A 34 -5.73 2.24 -12.01
N TRP A 35 -5.32 2.38 -13.26
CA TRP A 35 -6.12 1.98 -14.42
C TRP A 35 -6.45 0.49 -14.39
N ARG A 36 -5.47 -0.36 -14.10
CA ARG A 36 -5.66 -1.80 -14.00
C ARG A 36 -6.68 -2.19 -12.92
N ILE A 37 -6.58 -1.58 -11.72
CA ILE A 37 -7.58 -1.78 -10.65
C ILE A 37 -8.98 -1.43 -11.14
N LEU A 38 -9.12 -0.28 -11.78
CA LEU A 38 -10.41 0.19 -12.30
C LEU A 38 -10.98 -0.76 -13.35
N GLN A 39 -10.16 -1.18 -14.33
CA GLN A 39 -10.55 -2.05 -15.43
C GLN A 39 -10.92 -3.46 -14.98
N GLU A 40 -10.10 -4.09 -14.13
CA GLU A 40 -10.28 -5.48 -13.75
C GLU A 40 -11.45 -5.68 -12.78
N ARG A 41 -11.79 -4.66 -11.98
CA ARG A 41 -12.61 -4.88 -10.77
C ARG A 41 -13.89 -4.07 -10.70
N TYR A 42 -13.88 -2.85 -11.22
CA TYR A 42 -14.93 -1.88 -10.94
C TYR A 42 -15.67 -1.39 -12.21
N LEU A 43 -15.01 -1.43 -13.38
CA LEU A 43 -15.66 -1.08 -14.64
C LEU A 43 -16.73 -2.13 -15.03
N GLY A 44 -17.90 -1.65 -15.48
CA GLY A 44 -18.99 -2.49 -15.99
C GLY A 44 -19.75 -3.31 -14.95
N CYS A 45 -19.51 -3.09 -13.66
CA CYS A 45 -20.09 -3.88 -12.57
C CYS A 45 -21.15 -3.08 -11.78
N GLU A 46 -22.13 -3.78 -11.19
CA GLU A 46 -23.17 -3.16 -10.37
C GLU A 46 -22.60 -2.58 -9.06
N GLN A 47 -23.20 -1.48 -8.58
CA GLN A 47 -22.68 -0.71 -7.43
C GLN A 47 -22.55 -1.55 -6.15
N ASN A 48 -23.54 -2.38 -5.83
CA ASN A 48 -23.52 -3.23 -4.64
C ASN A 48 -22.40 -4.28 -4.71
N GLN A 49 -22.15 -4.82 -5.91
CA GLN A 49 -21.09 -5.79 -6.12
C GLN A 49 -19.70 -5.14 -6.00
N ASN A 50 -19.56 -3.89 -6.44
CA ASN A 50 -18.29 -3.17 -6.37
C ASN A 50 -17.83 -2.93 -4.92
N TYR A 51 -18.72 -2.54 -4.02
CA TYR A 51 -18.36 -2.35 -2.61
C TYR A 51 -17.99 -3.69 -1.94
N GLN A 52 -18.75 -4.75 -2.20
CA GLN A 52 -18.43 -6.10 -1.70
C GLN A 52 -17.08 -6.61 -2.21
N ARG A 53 -16.73 -6.31 -3.48
CA ARG A 53 -15.41 -6.65 -4.04
C ARG A 53 -14.27 -5.92 -3.34
N LEU A 54 -14.44 -4.63 -3.04
CA LEU A 54 -13.46 -3.88 -2.25
C LEU A 54 -13.28 -4.50 -0.86
N LEU A 55 -14.39 -4.79 -0.17
CA LEU A 55 -14.36 -5.43 1.15
C LEU A 55 -13.68 -6.80 1.12
N ALA A 56 -14.03 -7.66 0.16
CA ALA A 56 -13.41 -8.97 -0.01
C ALA A 56 -11.91 -8.84 -0.27
N ARG A 57 -11.50 -7.84 -1.06
CA ARG A 57 -10.09 -7.59 -1.33
C ARG A 57 -9.33 -7.16 -0.08
N LEU A 58 -9.81 -6.15 0.63
CA LEU A 58 -9.16 -5.67 1.85
C LEU A 58 -9.17 -6.75 2.93
N GLY A 59 -10.28 -7.50 3.05
CA GLY A 59 -10.39 -8.68 3.88
C GLY A 59 -9.33 -9.71 3.58
N SER A 60 -9.11 -10.05 2.30
CA SER A 60 -8.06 -11.01 1.92
C SER A 60 -6.66 -10.57 2.37
N VAL A 61 -6.37 -9.26 2.36
CA VAL A 61 -5.07 -8.73 2.77
C VAL A 61 -4.89 -8.74 4.28
N VAL A 62 -5.96 -8.50 5.03
CA VAL A 62 -5.95 -8.60 6.50
C VAL A 62 -5.85 -10.06 6.94
N LEU A 63 -6.58 -10.96 6.27
CA LEU A 63 -6.61 -12.40 6.57
C LEU A 63 -5.36 -13.17 6.11
N GLN A 64 -4.51 -12.57 5.27
CA GLN A 64 -3.18 -13.11 4.97
C GLN A 64 -2.27 -13.15 6.21
N ARG A 65 -2.66 -12.47 7.30
CA ARG A 65 -1.94 -12.53 8.58
C ARG A 65 -2.30 -13.82 9.32
N PRO A 66 -1.32 -14.64 9.74
CA PRO A 66 -1.58 -15.98 10.25
C PRO A 66 -2.52 -16.00 11.46
N SER A 67 -2.35 -15.09 12.41
CA SER A 67 -3.13 -15.08 13.65
C SER A 67 -4.57 -14.64 13.40
N LEU A 68 -4.76 -13.64 12.52
CA LEU A 68 -6.10 -13.23 12.10
C LEU A 68 -6.80 -14.24 11.20
N GLY A 69 -6.08 -14.85 10.28
CA GLY A 69 -6.60 -15.92 9.43
C GLY A 69 -7.10 -17.09 10.26
N ALA A 70 -6.30 -17.51 11.25
CA ALA A 70 -6.68 -18.54 12.21
C ALA A 70 -7.87 -18.13 13.08
N TRP A 71 -7.91 -16.89 13.59
CA TRP A 71 -9.03 -16.39 14.38
C TRP A 71 -10.33 -16.34 13.60
N ALA A 72 -10.30 -15.85 12.37
CA ALA A 72 -11.47 -15.79 11.51
C ALA A 72 -11.94 -17.18 11.09
N ALA A 73 -11.03 -18.14 10.89
CA ALA A 73 -11.39 -19.51 10.53
C ALA A 73 -12.13 -20.28 11.65
N GLN A 74 -12.04 -19.84 12.90
CA GLN A 74 -12.65 -20.53 14.05
C GLN A 74 -14.18 -20.56 14.02
N SER A 75 -14.86 -19.55 13.43
CA SER A 75 -16.32 -19.59 13.29
C SER A 75 -16.84 -18.74 12.13
N CYS A 76 -18.07 -19.02 11.69
CA CYS A 76 -18.78 -18.18 10.72
C CYS A 76 -19.00 -16.76 11.29
N GLU A 77 -19.38 -16.67 12.56
CA GLU A 77 -19.63 -15.40 13.26
C GLU A 77 -18.41 -14.49 13.26
N ARG A 78 -17.21 -15.04 13.52
CA ARG A 78 -15.96 -14.27 13.50
C ARG A 78 -15.58 -13.77 12.11
N ARG A 79 -15.88 -14.54 11.05
CA ARG A 79 -15.72 -14.05 9.67
C ARG A 79 -16.65 -12.87 9.39
N TRP A 80 -17.91 -12.96 9.81
CA TRP A 80 -18.87 -11.87 9.70
C TRP A 80 -18.46 -10.65 10.51
N GLU A 81 -17.98 -10.85 11.73
CA GLU A 81 -17.47 -9.78 12.59
C GLU A 81 -16.29 -9.05 11.93
N MET A 82 -15.33 -9.78 11.36
CA MET A 82 -14.19 -9.19 10.64
C MET A 82 -14.65 -8.33 9.45
N LEU A 83 -15.58 -8.85 8.63
CA LEU A 83 -16.14 -8.09 7.51
C LEU A 83 -16.90 -6.84 7.97
N ASN A 84 -17.64 -6.94 9.08
CA ASN A 84 -18.34 -5.80 9.67
C ASN A 84 -17.36 -4.74 10.19
N LEU A 85 -16.28 -5.15 10.86
CA LEU A 85 -15.22 -4.24 11.31
C LEU A 85 -14.52 -3.57 10.14
N LEU A 86 -14.23 -4.29 9.05
CA LEU A 86 -13.67 -3.71 7.83
C LEU A 86 -14.61 -2.73 7.14
N SER A 87 -15.90 -3.03 7.09
CA SER A 87 -16.91 -2.11 6.54
C SER A 87 -16.97 -0.82 7.36
N GLN A 88 -17.00 -0.93 8.69
CA GLN A 88 -17.00 0.24 9.57
C GLN A 88 -15.68 1.03 9.50
N PHE A 89 -14.56 0.33 9.35
CA PHE A 89 -13.25 0.93 9.11
C PHE A 89 -13.26 1.75 7.81
N LEU A 90 -13.70 1.17 6.70
CA LEU A 90 -13.78 1.85 5.41
C LEU A 90 -14.68 3.08 5.47
N GLN A 91 -15.86 2.94 6.07
CA GLN A 91 -16.78 4.05 6.26
C GLN A 91 -16.13 5.16 7.08
N SER A 92 -15.49 4.82 8.21
CA SER A 92 -14.78 5.79 9.04
C SER A 92 -13.70 6.53 8.23
N ARG A 93 -12.88 5.81 7.46
CA ARG A 93 -11.80 6.43 6.66
C ARG A 93 -12.31 7.29 5.52
N LEU A 94 -13.37 6.89 4.82
CA LEU A 94 -13.99 7.73 3.79
C LEU A 94 -14.45 9.09 4.34
N HIS A 95 -14.86 9.15 5.61
CA HIS A 95 -15.30 10.40 6.25
C HIS A 95 -14.16 11.21 6.88
N SER A 96 -13.16 10.55 7.47
CA SER A 96 -12.12 11.23 8.26
C SER A 96 -10.81 11.47 7.49
N ASP A 97 -10.50 10.68 6.47
CA ASP A 97 -9.21 10.72 5.78
C ASP A 97 -9.14 11.89 4.79
N LEU A 98 -8.22 12.83 5.05
CA LEU A 98 -8.05 14.04 4.24
C LEU A 98 -7.70 13.73 2.78
N TYR A 99 -6.89 12.70 2.53
CA TYR A 99 -6.50 12.32 1.18
C TYR A 99 -7.71 11.78 0.41
N LEU A 100 -8.47 10.85 1.00
CA LEU A 100 -9.67 10.30 0.35
C LEU A 100 -10.73 11.38 0.11
N ARG A 101 -10.92 12.31 1.05
CA ARG A 101 -11.83 13.46 0.87
C ARG A 101 -11.39 14.36 -0.27
N ARG A 102 -10.09 14.65 -0.37
CA ARG A 102 -9.53 15.49 -1.44
C ARG A 102 -9.74 14.83 -2.80
N GLN A 103 -9.48 13.53 -2.91
CA GLN A 103 -9.77 12.74 -4.12
C GLN A 103 -11.26 12.71 -4.46
N LEU A 104 -12.14 12.60 -3.46
CA LEU A 104 -13.59 12.66 -3.68
C LEU A 104 -14.03 14.02 -4.23
N MET A 105 -13.50 15.12 -3.67
CA MET A 105 -13.76 16.48 -4.15
C MET A 105 -13.22 16.69 -5.56
N TRP A 106 -12.10 16.06 -5.93
CA TRP A 106 -11.55 16.12 -7.28
C TRP A 106 -12.36 15.32 -8.31
N ILE A 107 -12.78 14.09 -7.97
CA ILE A 107 -13.50 13.20 -8.90
C ILE A 107 -14.92 13.74 -9.20
N ALA A 108 -15.57 14.34 -8.20
CA ALA A 108 -16.95 14.79 -8.28
C ALA A 108 -17.26 15.74 -9.47
N PRO A 109 -16.56 16.87 -9.67
CA PRO A 109 -16.86 17.82 -10.76
C PRO A 109 -16.59 17.24 -12.15
N HIS A 110 -15.67 16.29 -12.27
CA HIS A 110 -15.27 15.73 -13.57
C HIS A 110 -16.07 14.49 -13.99
N THR A 111 -16.93 13.96 -13.11
CA THR A 111 -17.65 12.70 -13.33
C THR A 111 -19.15 12.88 -13.07
N PRO A 112 -19.95 13.23 -14.10
CA PRO A 112 -21.40 13.41 -13.94
C PRO A 112 -22.14 12.09 -13.73
N GLN A 113 -21.62 10.98 -14.28
CA GLN A 113 -22.21 9.66 -14.14
C GLN A 113 -21.90 9.07 -12.77
N LEU A 114 -22.95 8.86 -11.97
CA LEU A 114 -22.86 8.37 -10.60
C LEU A 114 -22.15 7.01 -10.49
N GLN A 115 -22.49 6.05 -11.36
CA GLN A 115 -21.83 4.73 -11.41
C GLN A 115 -20.31 4.82 -11.65
N LEU A 116 -19.88 5.67 -12.58
CA LEU A 116 -18.47 5.87 -12.87
C LEU A 116 -17.76 6.54 -11.68
N ARG A 117 -18.41 7.54 -11.06
CA ARG A 117 -17.88 8.21 -9.86
C ARG A 117 -17.62 7.22 -8.73
N TYR A 118 -18.58 6.32 -8.45
CA TYR A 118 -18.42 5.26 -7.46
C TYR A 118 -17.27 4.31 -7.80
N SER A 119 -17.15 3.93 -9.08
CA SER A 119 -16.08 3.02 -9.52
C SER A 119 -14.68 3.64 -9.37
N LEU A 120 -14.54 4.94 -9.70
CA LEU A 120 -13.30 5.69 -9.52
C LEU A 120 -12.93 5.85 -8.04
N LEU A 121 -13.93 6.10 -7.18
CA LEU A 121 -13.72 6.19 -5.74
C LEU A 121 -13.23 4.86 -5.18
N LEU A 122 -13.88 3.74 -5.52
CA LEU A 122 -13.51 2.42 -5.02
C LEU A 122 -12.12 2.00 -5.50
N ALA A 123 -11.78 2.28 -6.76
CA ALA A 123 -10.44 2.07 -7.28
C ALA A 123 -9.39 2.90 -6.52
N THR A 124 -9.71 4.14 -6.19
CA THR A 124 -8.83 5.02 -5.38
C THR A 124 -8.65 4.48 -3.96
N CYS A 125 -9.71 3.99 -3.33
CA CYS A 125 -9.65 3.37 -2.01
C CYS A 125 -8.80 2.09 -2.02
N GLU A 126 -9.05 1.18 -2.95
CA GLU A 126 -8.25 -0.05 -3.08
C GLU A 126 -6.78 0.29 -3.26
N GLU A 127 -6.48 1.21 -4.18
CA GLU A 127 -5.12 1.61 -4.46
C GLU A 127 -4.46 2.22 -3.22
N TYR A 128 -5.13 3.12 -2.50
CA TYR A 128 -4.65 3.78 -1.28
C TYR A 128 -4.33 2.79 -0.15
N PHE A 129 -5.28 1.92 0.19
CA PHE A 129 -5.13 1.00 1.32
C PHE A 129 -4.13 -0.13 1.04
N LEU A 130 -3.96 -0.51 -0.22
CA LEU A 130 -3.01 -1.58 -0.59
C LEU A 130 -1.58 -1.09 -0.82
N ARG A 131 -1.31 0.22 -0.72
CA ARG A 131 0.08 0.71 -0.82
C ARG A 131 0.92 0.19 0.34
N SER A 132 2.12 -0.29 0.04
CA SER A 132 3.05 -0.75 1.05
C SER A 132 3.77 0.41 1.76
N VAL A 133 3.80 0.40 3.09
CA VAL A 133 4.62 1.25 3.96
C VAL A 133 5.36 0.32 4.93
N ARG A 134 6.69 0.45 5.00
CA ARG A 134 7.56 -0.46 5.78
C ARG A 134 7.22 -1.95 5.54
N ASN A 135 7.04 -2.33 4.28
CA ASN A 135 6.70 -3.70 3.81
C ASN A 135 5.30 -4.21 4.21
N LEU A 136 4.45 -3.39 4.82
CA LEU A 136 3.06 -3.74 5.13
C LEU A 136 2.08 -2.83 4.39
N PRO A 137 0.92 -3.34 3.94
CA PRO A 137 -0.13 -2.52 3.36
C PRO A 137 -0.59 -1.44 4.33
N LEU A 138 -0.97 -0.28 3.81
CA LEU A 138 -1.43 0.82 4.63
C LEU A 138 -2.66 0.50 5.44
N LEU A 139 -3.52 -0.31 4.83
CA LEU A 139 -4.66 -0.95 5.48
C LEU A 139 -4.30 -1.45 6.87
N THR A 140 -3.16 -2.13 7.02
CA THR A 140 -2.75 -2.75 8.28
C THR A 140 -2.57 -1.73 9.39
N TYR A 141 -1.81 -0.65 9.17
CA TYR A 141 -1.60 0.39 10.18
C TYR A 141 -2.90 1.13 10.52
N HIS A 142 -3.66 1.50 9.49
CA HIS A 142 -4.91 2.23 9.69
C HIS A 142 -5.96 1.38 10.39
N PHE A 143 -5.96 0.06 10.16
CA PHE A 143 -6.88 -0.89 10.78
C PHE A 143 -6.53 -1.17 12.23
N ILE A 144 -5.25 -1.37 12.57
CA ILE A 144 -4.78 -1.46 13.97
C ILE A 144 -5.17 -0.21 14.74
N HIS A 145 -4.88 0.97 14.18
CA HIS A 145 -5.27 2.23 14.81
C HIS A 145 -6.79 2.31 15.01
N PHE A 146 -7.57 1.93 14.01
CA PHE A 146 -9.04 1.91 14.11
C PHE A 146 -9.55 0.95 15.21
N LEU A 147 -8.94 -0.23 15.35
CA LEU A 147 -9.30 -1.18 16.42
C LEU A 147 -8.86 -0.65 17.78
N SER A 148 -7.72 0.03 17.88
CA SER A 148 -7.24 0.62 19.14
C SER A 148 -8.16 1.69 19.72
N CYS A 149 -8.88 2.41 18.85
CA CYS A 149 -9.89 3.38 19.26
C CYS A 149 -11.21 2.72 19.73
N ARG A 150 -11.28 1.38 19.78
CA ARG A 150 -12.51 0.63 20.08
C ARG A 150 -12.28 -0.42 21.19
N PRO A 151 -12.91 -0.26 22.36
CA PRO A 151 -12.66 -1.14 23.50
C PRO A 151 -13.12 -2.58 23.31
N ARG A 152 -14.05 -2.85 22.38
CA ARG A 152 -14.61 -4.19 22.12
C ARG A 152 -13.74 -5.07 21.20
N SER A 153 -12.60 -4.57 20.74
CA SER A 153 -11.76 -5.26 19.75
C SER A 153 -10.37 -5.63 20.27
N ASN A 154 -10.18 -5.68 21.60
CA ASN A 154 -8.88 -5.93 22.22
C ASN A 154 -8.26 -7.28 21.84
N ASP A 155 -9.07 -8.34 21.70
CA ASP A 155 -8.57 -9.65 21.29
C ASP A 155 -7.99 -9.61 19.87
N LEU A 156 -8.68 -8.94 18.94
CA LEU A 156 -8.20 -8.76 17.56
C LEU A 156 -6.99 -7.84 17.48
N LEU A 157 -6.96 -6.81 18.34
CA LEU A 157 -5.87 -5.86 18.41
C LEU A 157 -4.58 -6.57 18.85
N ASN A 158 -4.65 -7.39 19.90
CA ASN A 158 -3.51 -8.14 20.43
C ASN A 158 -2.94 -9.09 19.36
N LEU A 159 -3.80 -9.86 18.68
CA LEU A 159 -3.39 -10.76 17.60
C LEU A 159 -2.70 -10.02 16.46
N LEU A 160 -3.18 -8.81 16.11
CA LEU A 160 -2.58 -7.98 15.07
C LEU A 160 -1.23 -7.40 15.49
N THR A 161 -1.11 -6.90 16.71
CA THR A 161 0.15 -6.35 17.21
C THR A 161 1.23 -7.43 17.33
N GLU A 162 0.86 -8.64 17.74
CA GLU A 162 1.77 -9.79 17.81
C GLU A 162 2.27 -10.21 16.41
N ASP A 163 1.40 -10.27 15.42
CA ASP A 163 1.75 -10.67 14.04
C ASP A 163 2.70 -9.68 13.34
N ILE A 164 2.72 -8.43 13.80
CA ILE A 164 3.32 -7.31 13.08
C ILE A 164 4.59 -6.82 13.77
N GLY A 165 4.70 -7.00 15.10
CA GLY A 165 5.85 -6.56 15.87
C GLY A 165 6.04 -5.04 15.91
N PHE A 166 4.99 -4.26 15.64
CA PHE A 166 4.99 -2.80 15.79
C PHE A 166 4.14 -2.39 16.98
N ASP A 167 4.62 -1.42 17.74
CA ASP A 167 3.86 -0.83 18.83
C ASP A 167 2.68 0.02 18.31
N LEU A 168 1.65 0.15 19.14
CA LEU A 168 0.49 1.01 18.89
C LEU A 168 0.88 2.47 18.63
N ALA A 169 1.88 2.96 19.38
CA ALA A 169 2.41 4.32 19.23
C ALA A 169 3.04 4.54 17.85
N ASP A 170 3.78 3.56 17.33
CA ASP A 170 4.34 3.60 15.98
C ASP A 170 3.25 3.65 14.91
N CYS A 171 2.16 2.90 15.10
CA CYS A 171 1.02 2.92 14.19
C CYS A 171 0.31 4.28 14.19
N GLN A 172 0.12 4.89 15.36
CA GLN A 172 -0.47 6.23 15.49
C GLN A 172 0.36 7.29 14.78
N ILE A 173 1.67 7.35 15.07
CA ILE A 173 2.59 8.31 14.45
C ILE A 173 2.58 8.15 12.92
N LEU A 174 2.61 6.92 12.41
CA LEU A 174 2.56 6.67 10.98
C LEU A 174 1.25 7.18 10.37
N VAL A 175 0.10 6.91 10.99
CA VAL A 175 -1.21 7.38 10.50
C VAL A 175 -1.31 8.89 10.50
N GLU A 176 -0.79 9.58 11.52
CA GLU A 176 -0.80 11.04 11.60
C GLU A 176 0.12 11.69 10.55
N GLN A 177 1.34 11.17 10.41
CA GLN A 177 2.26 11.57 9.35
C GLN A 177 1.61 11.41 7.96
N GLN A 178 0.77 10.39 7.79
CA GLN A 178 0.09 10.17 6.52
C GLN A 178 -0.92 11.24 6.15
N GLN A 179 -1.62 11.79 7.13
CA GLN A 179 -2.65 12.80 6.87
C GLN A 179 -2.05 14.12 6.38
N GLN A 180 -0.79 14.38 6.70
CA GLN A 180 -0.10 15.64 6.39
C GLN A 180 0.66 15.59 5.06
N ILE A 181 0.80 14.42 4.44
CA ILE A 181 1.66 14.20 3.27
C ILE A 181 0.84 14.25 1.97
N ASN A 182 1.34 14.99 0.97
CA ASN A 182 0.87 14.85 -0.41
C ASN A 182 1.39 13.53 -1.00
N TRP A 183 0.54 12.50 -0.91
CA TRP A 183 0.90 11.12 -1.18
C TRP A 183 1.46 10.84 -2.56
N GLU A 184 0.92 11.48 -3.58
CA GLU A 184 1.38 11.26 -4.96
C GLU A 184 2.83 11.73 -5.14
N GLU A 185 3.20 12.82 -4.46
CA GLU A 185 4.58 13.31 -4.46
C GLU A 185 5.51 12.40 -3.69
N HIS A 186 5.07 11.97 -2.52
CA HIS A 186 5.84 11.09 -1.65
C HIS A 186 6.09 9.72 -2.29
N GLN A 187 5.14 9.19 -3.05
CA GLN A 187 5.30 7.93 -3.79
C GLN A 187 6.29 8.08 -4.95
N VAL A 188 6.21 9.18 -5.71
CA VAL A 188 7.19 9.48 -6.76
C VAL A 188 8.59 9.60 -6.17
N LEU A 189 8.74 10.29 -5.04
CA LEU A 189 10.02 10.42 -4.34
C LEU A 189 10.53 9.07 -3.81
N ARG A 190 9.67 8.26 -3.20
CA ARG A 190 10.03 6.95 -2.66
C ARG A 190 10.51 6.00 -3.76
N LEU A 191 9.76 5.89 -4.85
CA LEU A 191 10.13 5.02 -5.96
C LEU A 191 11.38 5.53 -6.68
N ALA A 192 11.57 6.85 -6.75
CA ALA A 192 12.81 7.43 -7.31
C ALA A 192 14.02 7.11 -6.43
N LEU A 193 13.88 7.23 -5.11
CA LEU A 193 14.91 6.84 -4.14
C LEU A 193 15.20 5.34 -4.23
N GLN A 194 14.16 4.50 -4.32
CA GLN A 194 14.31 3.06 -4.48
C GLN A 194 15.12 2.71 -5.74
N GLN A 195 14.80 3.34 -6.88
CA GLN A 195 15.56 3.14 -8.12
C GLN A 195 17.00 3.65 -8.03
N GLN A 196 17.22 4.77 -7.32
CA GLN A 196 18.56 5.30 -7.10
C GLN A 196 19.40 4.35 -6.24
N VAL A 197 18.83 3.84 -5.14
CA VAL A 197 19.48 2.85 -4.27
C VAL A 197 19.75 1.56 -5.04
N GLU A 198 18.79 1.07 -5.83
CA GLU A 198 18.96 -0.13 -6.66
C GLU A 198 20.10 0.03 -7.67
N ARG A 199 20.19 1.18 -8.35
CA ARG A 199 21.32 1.49 -9.25
C ARG A 199 22.64 1.51 -8.51
N GLN A 200 22.74 2.26 -7.42
CA GLN A 200 23.98 2.39 -6.66
C GLN A 200 24.44 1.07 -6.02
N VAL A 201 23.50 0.22 -5.57
CA VAL A 201 23.79 -1.14 -5.10
C VAL A 201 24.27 -2.01 -6.26
N THR A 202 23.63 -1.94 -7.43
CA THR A 202 24.04 -2.68 -8.63
C THR A 202 25.43 -2.28 -9.08
N ASP A 203 25.73 -0.98 -9.09
CA ASP A 203 27.02 -0.43 -9.51
C ASP A 203 28.15 -0.81 -8.53
N SER A 204 27.83 -0.99 -7.24
CA SER A 204 28.84 -1.26 -6.21
C SER A 204 29.03 -2.72 -5.83
N LEU A 205 27.98 -3.53 -5.89
CA LEU A 205 27.97 -4.94 -5.46
C LEU A 205 27.65 -5.91 -6.60
N GLY A 206 27.35 -5.39 -7.79
CA GLY A 206 27.05 -6.16 -9.00
C GLY A 206 25.57 -6.48 -9.19
N SER A 207 25.25 -7.04 -10.36
CA SER A 207 23.89 -7.34 -10.83
C SER A 207 23.12 -8.31 -9.93
N LEU A 208 23.81 -9.22 -9.24
CA LEU A 208 23.18 -10.14 -8.29
C LEU A 208 22.63 -9.42 -7.05
N ALA A 209 23.31 -8.40 -6.53
CA ALA A 209 22.86 -7.62 -5.38
C ALA A 209 21.63 -6.75 -5.72
N GLY A 210 21.63 -6.14 -6.91
CA GLY A 210 20.47 -5.41 -7.42
C GLY A 210 19.24 -6.31 -7.57
N ARG A 211 19.42 -7.50 -8.14
CA ARG A 211 18.33 -8.47 -8.32
C ARG A 211 17.83 -9.03 -6.99
N TRP A 212 18.72 -9.27 -6.03
CA TRP A 212 18.35 -9.63 -4.67
C TRP A 212 17.52 -8.54 -3.99
N LEU A 213 17.97 -7.27 -4.08
CA LEU A 213 17.27 -6.12 -3.51
C LEU A 213 15.86 -5.98 -4.12
N GLN A 214 15.73 -6.17 -5.44
CA GLN A 214 14.45 -6.11 -6.13
C GLN A 214 13.47 -7.18 -5.64
N LEU A 215 13.92 -8.43 -5.51
CA LEU A 215 13.09 -9.54 -5.01
C LEU A 215 12.74 -9.36 -3.53
N HIS A 216 13.67 -8.84 -2.73
CA HIS A 216 13.43 -8.51 -1.33
C HIS A 216 12.37 -7.40 -1.18
N LEU A 217 12.44 -6.36 -2.01
CA LEU A 217 11.44 -5.27 -2.02
C LEU A 217 10.07 -5.71 -2.56
N GLN A 218 10.00 -6.84 -3.28
CA GLN A 218 8.74 -7.49 -3.67
C GLN A 218 8.14 -8.35 -2.55
N GLY A 219 8.80 -8.47 -1.40
CA GLY A 219 8.33 -9.23 -0.24
C GLY A 219 8.56 -10.74 -0.35
N CYS A 220 9.43 -11.19 -1.26
CA CYS A 220 9.78 -12.60 -1.35
C CYS A 220 10.54 -13.06 -0.08
N SER A 221 10.25 -14.27 0.41
CA SER A 221 11.02 -14.88 1.49
C SER A 221 12.45 -15.18 1.04
N GLN A 222 13.39 -15.26 1.97
CA GLN A 222 14.78 -15.60 1.66
C GLN A 222 14.92 -16.94 0.95
N THR A 223 14.08 -17.92 1.29
CA THR A 223 14.01 -19.23 0.64
C THR A 223 13.54 -19.12 -0.81
N ALA A 224 12.53 -18.29 -1.08
CA ALA A 224 12.06 -18.02 -2.44
C ALA A 224 13.11 -17.24 -3.25
N ILE A 225 13.81 -16.30 -2.63
CA ILE A 225 14.90 -15.53 -3.27
C ILE A 225 16.07 -16.47 -3.60
N ALA A 226 16.46 -17.36 -2.69
CA ALA A 226 17.51 -18.34 -2.92
C ALA A 226 17.20 -19.27 -4.10
N ALA A 227 15.95 -19.76 -4.17
CA ALA A 227 15.48 -20.56 -5.29
C ALA A 227 15.48 -19.78 -6.61
N THR A 228 15.05 -18.51 -6.59
CA THR A 228 14.95 -17.66 -7.79
C THR A 228 16.32 -17.25 -8.33
N LEU A 229 17.28 -17.01 -7.43
CA LEU A 229 18.65 -16.64 -7.78
C LEU A 229 19.55 -17.86 -8.02
N ASN A 230 19.04 -19.07 -7.78
CA ASN A 230 19.78 -20.33 -7.84
C ASN A 230 21.08 -20.29 -7.02
N LEU A 231 20.99 -19.73 -5.80
CA LEU A 231 22.11 -19.55 -4.87
C LEU A 231 21.90 -20.40 -3.61
N PRO A 232 22.97 -20.97 -3.03
CA PRO A 232 22.88 -21.66 -1.76
C PRO A 232 22.62 -20.66 -0.62
N ALA A 233 21.86 -21.09 0.40
CA ALA A 233 21.32 -20.22 1.46
C ALA A 233 22.38 -19.35 2.16
N ASN A 234 23.57 -19.92 2.39
CA ASN A 234 24.73 -19.23 2.96
C ASN A 234 25.27 -18.08 2.11
N ARG A 235 25.20 -18.17 0.76
CA ARG A 235 25.57 -17.05 -0.13
C ARG A 235 24.50 -15.98 -0.17
N VAL A 236 23.23 -16.35 -0.07
CA VAL A 236 22.10 -15.40 -0.03
C VAL A 236 22.14 -14.55 1.23
N GLU A 237 22.53 -15.13 2.38
CA GLU A 237 22.70 -14.37 3.62
C GLU A 237 23.83 -13.34 3.55
N ARG A 238 25.01 -13.72 3.03
CA ARG A 238 26.10 -12.75 2.82
C ARG A 238 25.71 -11.64 1.86
N LEU A 239 25.02 -11.99 0.76
CA LEU A 239 24.53 -11.02 -0.21
C LEU A 239 23.50 -10.07 0.43
N ARG A 240 22.61 -10.60 1.28
CA ARG A 240 21.66 -9.81 2.06
C ARG A 240 22.38 -8.80 2.94
N GLU A 241 23.32 -9.24 3.76
CA GLU A 241 24.02 -8.37 4.70
C GLU A 241 24.73 -7.22 3.98
N GLN A 242 25.53 -7.54 2.96
CA GLN A 242 26.25 -6.56 2.15
C GLN A 242 25.30 -5.57 1.46
N THR A 243 24.19 -6.07 0.90
CA THR A 243 23.21 -5.25 0.21
C THR A 243 22.45 -4.34 1.18
N LEU A 244 22.06 -4.85 2.35
CA LEU A 244 21.37 -4.06 3.37
C LEU A 244 22.28 -3.02 4.00
N GLU A 245 23.54 -3.36 4.28
CA GLU A 245 24.53 -2.42 4.82
C GLU A 245 24.75 -1.27 3.84
N ARG A 246 24.98 -1.57 2.56
CA ARG A 246 25.14 -0.54 1.53
C ARG A 246 23.88 0.29 1.36
N ALA A 247 22.71 -0.32 1.32
CA ALA A 247 21.44 0.41 1.22
C ALA A 247 21.22 1.35 2.41
N ARG A 248 21.59 0.94 3.64
CA ARG A 248 21.52 1.80 4.83
C ARG A 248 22.43 3.02 4.74
N MET A 249 23.64 2.87 4.21
CA MET A 249 24.55 4.02 4.02
C MET A 249 24.02 5.04 3.00
N LEU A 250 23.23 4.59 2.03
CA LEU A 250 22.67 5.44 0.97
C LEU A 250 21.37 6.13 1.39
N LEU A 251 20.67 5.61 2.40
CA LEU A 251 19.48 6.24 2.96
C LEU A 251 19.89 7.39 3.88
N PRO A 252 19.26 8.57 3.78
CA PRO A 252 19.52 9.65 4.73
C PRO A 252 19.21 9.14 6.13
N THR A 253 20.23 9.09 6.98
CA THR A 253 20.07 8.81 8.41
C THR A 253 19.06 9.80 8.96
N ARG A 254 17.98 9.28 9.56
CA ARG A 254 16.99 10.11 10.25
C ARG A 254 17.75 11.04 11.19
N ARG A 255 17.74 12.35 10.90
CA ARG A 255 17.86 13.35 11.95
C ARG A 255 16.61 13.19 12.81
N GLN A 256 16.72 12.41 13.88
CA GLN A 256 15.76 12.46 14.97
C GLN A 256 15.89 13.86 15.60
N PRO A 257 14.81 14.64 15.78
CA PRO A 257 14.72 15.52 16.93
C PRO A 257 14.59 14.69 18.21
#